data_AF-A0A151R0Q2-F1
#
_entry.id   AF-A0A151R0Q2-F1
#
_cell.length_a   1.000
_cell.length_b   1.000
_cell.length_c   1.000
_cell.angle_alpha   90.00
_cell.angle_beta   90.00
_cell.angle_gamma   90.00
#
_symmetry.space_group_name_H-M   'P 1'
#
loop_
_entity.id
_entity.type
_entity.pdbx_description
1 polymer ?
#
loop_
_entity_poly.entity_id
_entity_poly.type
_entity_poly.pdbx_seq_one_letter_code
_entity_poly.pdbx_strand_id
1 'polypeptide(L)'
;MHIKIPTPFATFFDSQSTIQISKNPTFHERKKHIEVDCHLIRIKIQEGHLHLIHVLSANQLADAFTKALFPKPFHIAISKLGLLNIYHPT
;
A
#
# COMPACT_ATOMS: atom_id res chain seq x y z
N MET A 1 9.28 22.33 2.34
CA MET A 1 9.65 21.59 1.12
C MET A 1 8.39 21.39 0.28
N HIS A 2 8.32 21.91 -0.94
CA HIS A 2 7.30 21.52 -1.91
C HIS A 2 7.88 20.39 -2.77
N ILE A 3 7.49 19.15 -2.49
CA ILE A 3 7.84 18.00 -3.31
C ILE A 3 6.73 17.85 -4.34
N LYS A 4 7.04 18.02 -5.62
CA LYS A 4 6.10 17.74 -6.71
C LYS A 4 5.91 16.23 -6.79
N ILE A 5 4.69 15.76 -6.55
CA ILE A 5 4.35 14.34 -6.67
C ILE A 5 3.99 14.08 -8.15
N PRO A 6 4.61 13.08 -8.80
CA PRO A 6 4.22 12.68 -10.15
C PRO A 6 2.76 12.24 -10.18
N THR A 7 1.97 12.76 -11.12
CA THR A 7 0.57 12.35 -11.35
C THR A 7 0.45 11.59 -12.68
N PRO A 8 -0.13 10.39 -12.70
CA PRO A 8 -0.65 9.65 -11.54
C PRO A 8 0.48 9.14 -10.63
N PHE A 9 0.27 9.17 -9.31
CA PHE A 9 1.21 8.56 -8.38
C PHE A 9 0.93 7.05 -8.28
N ALA A 10 2.00 6.26 -8.32
CA ALA A 10 1.92 4.82 -8.19
C ALA A 10 1.72 4.43 -6.72
N THR A 11 0.67 3.67 -6.44
CA THR A 11 0.39 3.14 -5.11
C THR A 11 0.41 1.62 -5.13
N PHE A 12 1.16 1.02 -4.21
CA PHE A 12 1.38 -0.42 -4.15
C PHE A 12 0.42 -1.10 -3.17
N PHE A 13 -0.23 -2.17 -3.62
CA PHE A 13 -1.15 -2.99 -2.82
C PHE A 13 -0.84 -4.47 -2.96
N ASP A 14 -0.95 -5.21 -1.85
CA ASP A 14 -0.77 -6.66 -1.82
C ASP A 14 -2.08 -7.45 -1.97
N SER A 15 -3.20 -6.81 -1.68
CA SER A 15 -4.53 -7.37 -1.84
C SER A 15 -5.03 -7.23 -3.28
N GLN A 16 -4.91 -8.30 -4.05
CA GLN A 16 -5.53 -8.40 -5.39
C GLN A 16 -7.04 -8.10 -5.35
N SER A 17 -7.75 -8.56 -4.31
CA SER A 17 -9.18 -8.30 -4.18
C SER A 17 -9.48 -6.81 -3.99
N THR A 18 -8.67 -6.08 -3.22
CA THR A 18 -8.80 -4.62 -3.07
C THR A 18 -8.57 -3.90 -4.41
N ILE A 19 -7.57 -4.34 -5.19
CA ILE A 19 -7.31 -3.80 -6.54
C ILE A 19 -8.51 -4.07 -7.46
N GLN A 20 -9.06 -5.28 -7.46
CA GLN A 20 -10.21 -5.64 -8.30
C GLN A 20 -11.47 -4.87 -7.89
N ILE A 21 -11.74 -4.75 -6.58
CA ILE A 21 -12.88 -3.97 -6.07
C ILE A 21 -12.75 -2.50 -6.49
N SER A 22 -11.56 -1.91 -6.40
CA SER A 22 -11.35 -0.51 -6.83
C SER A 22 -11.60 -0.30 -8.35
N LYS A 23 -11.41 -1.35 -9.17
CA LYS A 23 -11.63 -1.31 -10.62
C LYS A 23 -13.05 -1.66 -11.04
N ASN A 24 -13.72 -2.60 -10.34
CA ASN A 24 -15.02 -3.13 -10.74
C ASN A 24 -16.00 -3.18 -9.54
N PRO A 25 -17.09 -2.39 -9.54
CA PRO A 25 -18.03 -2.32 -8.42
C PRO A 25 -18.97 -3.53 -8.27
N THR A 26 -19.00 -4.47 -9.23
CA THR A 26 -19.99 -5.57 -9.23
C THR A 26 -19.69 -6.71 -8.25
N PHE A 27 -18.60 -6.68 -7.49
CA PHE A 27 -18.37 -7.60 -6.37
C PHE A 27 -19.21 -7.18 -5.15
N HIS A 28 -20.52 -7.40 -5.25
CA HIS A 28 -21.46 -7.29 -4.14
C HIS A 28 -21.29 -8.47 -3.18
N GLU A 29 -20.33 -8.38 -2.24
CA GLU A 29 -20.36 -9.24 -1.06
C GLU A 29 -19.86 -8.50 0.20
N ARG A 30 -20.81 -7.85 0.89
CA ARG A 30 -20.85 -7.51 2.33
C ARG A 30 -19.51 -7.17 3.02
N LYS A 31 -18.97 -5.96 2.83
CA LYS A 31 -18.02 -5.34 3.80
C LYS A 31 -18.15 -3.81 3.87
N LYS A 32 -19.11 -3.31 4.67
CA LYS A 32 -19.32 -1.86 4.91
C LYS A 32 -18.06 -1.10 5.38
N HIS A 33 -17.07 -1.78 5.97
CA HIS A 33 -15.82 -1.15 6.45
C HIS A 33 -14.77 -0.94 5.33
N ILE A 34 -14.85 -1.67 4.21
CA ILE A 34 -13.88 -1.57 3.10
C ILE A 34 -14.36 -0.56 2.04
N GLU A 35 -15.64 -0.19 2.10
CA GLU A 35 -16.31 0.55 1.04
C GLU A 35 -15.82 1.99 0.91
N VAL A 36 -15.51 2.66 2.02
CA VAL A 36 -15.07 4.08 2.02
C VAL A 36 -13.68 4.23 1.39
N ASP A 37 -12.70 3.44 1.82
CA ASP A 37 -11.34 3.50 1.28
C ASP A 37 -11.32 3.09 -0.19
N CYS A 38 -12.04 2.03 -0.56
CA CYS A 38 -12.17 1.61 -1.95
C CYS A 38 -12.87 2.67 -2.82
N HIS A 39 -13.88 3.37 -2.28
CA HIS A 39 -14.56 4.44 -2.99
C HIS A 39 -13.64 5.64 -3.23
N LEU A 40 -12.90 6.07 -2.20
CA LEU A 40 -11.93 7.16 -2.33
C LEU A 40 -10.81 6.82 -3.32
N ILE A 41 -10.25 5.60 -3.22
CA ILE A 41 -9.23 5.12 -4.16
C ILE A 41 -9.78 5.10 -5.59
N ARG A 42 -11.03 4.66 -5.79
CA ARG A 42 -11.68 4.66 -7.11
C ARG A 42 -11.83 6.07 -7.66
N ILE A 43 -12.30 7.03 -6.86
CA ILE A 43 -12.39 8.44 -7.27
C ILE A 43 -11.01 8.93 -7.74
N LYS A 44 -9.96 8.66 -6.96
CA LYS A 44 -8.59 9.10 -7.30
C LYS A 44 -8.02 8.44 -8.56
N ILE A 45 -8.41 7.19 -8.84
CA ILE A 45 -8.08 6.53 -10.11
C ILE A 45 -8.84 7.16 -11.27
N GLN A 46 -10.14 7.42 -11.12
CA GLN A 46 -10.98 8.03 -12.15
C GLN A 46 -10.56 9.47 -12.48
N GLU A 47 -10.12 10.23 -11.48
CA GLU A 47 -9.53 11.56 -11.66
C GLU A 47 -8.13 11.52 -12.32
N GLY A 48 -7.55 10.32 -12.54
CA GLY A 48 -6.21 10.17 -13.11
C GLY A 48 -5.07 10.53 -12.15
N HIS A 49 -5.35 10.64 -10.85
CA HIS A 49 -4.36 10.97 -9.83
C HIS A 49 -3.59 9.74 -9.32
N LEU A 50 -4.18 8.54 -9.41
CA LEU A 50 -3.65 7.34 -8.77
C LEU A 50 -3.55 6.17 -9.76
N HIS A 51 -2.42 5.46 -9.72
CA HIS A 51 -2.23 4.21 -10.44
C HIS A 51 -1.92 3.07 -9.47
N LEU A 52 -2.78 2.05 -9.41
CA LEU A 52 -2.60 0.89 -8.52
C LEU A 52 -1.69 -0.17 -9.14
N ILE A 53 -0.64 -0.54 -8.41
CA ILE A 53 0.29 -1.60 -8.77
C ILE A 53 0.19 -2.72 -7.73
N HIS A 54 0.05 -3.96 -8.21
CA HIS A 54 0.10 -5.11 -7.31
C HIS A 54 1.55 -5.42 -6.90
N VAL A 55 1.73 -5.75 -5.63
CA VAL A 55 3.00 -6.21 -5.06
C VAL A 55 2.76 -7.43 -4.19
N LEU A 56 3.72 -8.35 -4.09
CA LEU A 56 3.60 -9.47 -3.14
C LEU A 56 3.64 -8.94 -1.70
N SER A 57 2.89 -9.53 -0.76
CA SER A 57 2.91 -9.09 0.65
C SER A 57 4.34 -9.06 1.25
N ALA A 58 5.22 -9.99 0.86
CA ALA A 58 6.63 -10.00 1.29
C ALA A 58 7.45 -8.78 0.82
N ASN A 59 6.91 -8.01 -0.13
CA ASN A 59 7.51 -6.80 -0.69
C ASN A 59 6.72 -5.54 -0.33
N GLN A 60 5.59 -5.66 0.40
CA GLN A 60 4.84 -4.51 0.87
C GLN A 60 5.44 -3.98 2.18
N LEU A 61 6.39 -3.04 2.07
CA LEU A 61 7.10 -2.49 3.23
C LEU A 61 6.19 -1.79 4.24
N ALA A 62 5.04 -1.28 3.79
CA ALA A 62 4.03 -0.69 4.66
C ALA A 62 3.49 -1.67 5.71
N ASP A 63 3.56 -2.98 5.46
CA ASP A 63 3.11 -4.01 6.40
C ASP A 63 3.93 -3.98 7.69
N ALA A 64 5.21 -3.59 7.64
CA ALA A 64 6.04 -3.46 8.83
C ALA A 64 5.53 -2.39 9.81
N PHE A 65 4.76 -1.41 9.32
CA PHE A 65 4.21 -0.31 10.11
C PHE A 65 2.75 -0.51 10.49
N THR A 66 2.03 -1.38 9.77
CA THR A 66 0.55 -1.50 9.87
C THR A 66 0.09 -2.86 10.39
N LYS A 67 0.94 -3.89 10.32
CA LYS A 67 0.61 -5.26 10.73
C LYS A 67 1.58 -5.76 11.79
N ALA A 68 1.07 -6.56 12.72
CA ALA A 68 1.92 -7.37 13.60
C ALA A 68 2.47 -8.57 12.81
N LEU A 69 3.66 -8.41 12.24
CA LEU A 69 4.32 -9.45 11.45
C LEU A 69 5.11 -10.42 12.34
N PHE A 70 5.15 -11.69 11.93
CA PHE A 70 6.10 -12.64 12.53
C PHE A 70 7.55 -12.18 12.32
N PRO A 71 8.50 -12.62 13.17
CA PRO A 71 9.87 -12.11 13.17
C PRO A 71 10.54 -12.15 11.78
N LYS A 72 10.39 -13.26 11.04
CA LYS A 72 11.02 -13.41 9.72
C LYS A 72 10.51 -12.41 8.68
N PRO A 73 9.19 -12.29 8.39
CA PRO A 73 8.66 -11.24 7.53
C PRO A 73 9.02 -9.82 8.00
N PHE A 74 9.00 -9.57 9.30
CA PHE A 74 9.37 -8.27 9.87
C PHE A 74 10.84 -7.91 9.54
N HIS A 75 11.78 -8.80 9.81
CA HIS A 75 13.20 -8.56 9.52
C HIS A 75 13.48 -8.35 8.02
N ILE A 76 12.78 -9.08 7.14
CA ILE A 76 12.89 -8.89 5.69
C ILE A 76 12.37 -7.52 5.26
N ALA A 77 11.30 -7.02 5.87
CA ALA A 77 10.77 -5.70 5.56
C ALA A 77 11.70 -4.59 6.07
N ILE A 78 12.17 -4.72 7.31
CA ILE A 78 13.09 -3.74 7.93
C ILE A 78 14.43 -3.64 7.19
N SER A 79 14.99 -4.76 6.72
CA SER A 79 16.27 -4.74 5.99
C SER A 79 16.22 -3.94 4.68
N LYS A 80 15.01 -3.77 4.10
CA LYS A 80 14.78 -3.01 2.87
C LYS A 80 14.53 -1.51 3.11
N LEU A 81 14.35 -1.07 4.36
CA LEU A 81 14.03 0.33 4.69
C LEU A 81 15.26 1.25 4.78
N GLY A 82 16.47 0.71 4.73
CA GLY A 82 17.69 1.51 4.84
C GLY A 82 17.81 2.23 6.19
N LEU A 83 17.38 1.59 7.28
CA LEU A 83 17.39 2.19 8.61
C LEU A 83 18.82 2.54 9.06
N LEU A 84 18.97 3.73 9.64
CA LEU A 84 20.21 4.15 10.26
C LEU A 84 20.32 3.55 11.67
N ASN A 85 21.45 2.91 11.96
CA ASN A 85 21.76 2.47 13.31
C ASN A 85 22.38 3.63 14.09
N ILE A 86 21.57 4.28 14.93
CA ILE A 86 22.01 5.41 15.79
C ILE A 86 23.01 5.00 16.87
N TYR A 87 23.21 3.70 17.09
CA TYR A 87 24.20 3.15 18.02
C TYR A 87 25.49 2.70 17.33
N HIS A 88 25.56 2.75 15.99
CA HIS A 88 26.80 2.47 15.28
C HIS A 88 27.69 3.71 15.33
N PRO A 89 28.90 3.65 15.92
CA PRO A 89 29.82 4.78 15.89
C PRO A 89 30.16 5.12 14.44
N THR A 90 30.13 6.42 14.15
CA THR A 90 30.38 6.98 12.82
C THR A 90 31.88 7.20 12.62
#